data_AF-A0A953SN74-F1
#
_entry.id   AF-A0A953SN74-F1
#
_cell.length_a   1.000
_cell.length_b   1.000
_cell.length_c   1.000
_cell.angle_alpha   90.00
_cell.angle_beta   90.00
_cell.angle_gamma   90.00
#
_symmetry.space_group_name_H-M   'P 1'
#
loop_
_entity.id
_entity.type
_entity.pdbx_description
1 polymer ?
#
loop_
_entity_poly.entity_id
_entity_poly.type
_entity_poly.pdbx_seq_one_letter_code
_entity_poly.pdbx_strand_id
1 'polypeptide(L)'
;MNNEISIQSIIEEQNPSFKTNNSSLFKKGLIRLLERILYINEINKVVKQNESLKNFEFIDEVFDHLNFSFSISNKDMKKIPSEGRLIIAANHPIGSLDSLALLKAVSEIRTDVKIIANQILTKFENIKDLLLPYQLDSLKIQRQNILSIQEALQNESAVIIFPAAEVSRLKLLKILDSKWHKGAVYFSKKI
;
A
#
# COMPACT_ATOMS: atom_id res chain seq x y z
N MET A 1 -9.69 -15.03 12.33
CA MET A 1 -9.34 -13.65 12.77
C MET A 1 -9.99 -12.71 11.76
N ASN A 2 -10.67 -11.64 12.20
CA ASN A 2 -11.48 -10.81 11.29
C ASN A 2 -10.57 -10.01 10.34
N ASN A 3 -10.53 -10.40 9.06
CA ASN A 3 -9.88 -9.66 7.97
C ASN A 3 -10.78 -8.52 7.42
N GLU A 4 -11.88 -8.19 8.11
CA GLU A 4 -12.80 -7.14 7.65
C GLU A 4 -12.20 -5.76 7.92
N ILE A 5 -12.03 -5.00 6.85
CA ILE A 5 -11.66 -3.59 6.93
C ILE A 5 -12.92 -2.80 7.30
N SER A 6 -12.81 -1.88 8.25
CA SER A 6 -13.80 -0.82 8.44
C SER A 6 -13.14 0.55 8.37
N ILE A 7 -13.75 1.48 7.65
CA ILE A 7 -13.27 2.87 7.57
C ILE A 7 -13.29 3.51 8.97
N GLN A 8 -14.24 3.12 9.81
CA GLN A 8 -14.26 3.56 11.20
C GLN A 8 -13.00 3.15 11.95
N SER A 9 -12.57 1.89 11.82
CA SER A 9 -11.35 1.41 12.47
C SER A 9 -10.09 2.13 11.98
N ILE A 10 -10.01 2.43 10.67
CA ILE A 10 -8.90 3.19 10.08
C ILE A 10 -8.86 4.63 10.60
N ILE A 11 -10.02 5.30 10.65
CA ILE A 11 -10.12 6.69 11.13
C ILE A 11 -9.77 6.78 12.62
N GLU A 12 -10.23 5.83 13.43
CA GLU A 12 -9.94 5.82 14.87
C GLU A 12 -8.46 5.51 15.18
N GLU A 13 -7.81 4.68 14.36
CA GLU A 13 -6.39 4.33 14.48
C GLU A 13 -5.47 5.49 14.05
N GLN A 14 -5.87 6.27 13.04
CA GLN A 14 -5.12 7.45 12.59
C GLN A 14 -5.43 8.73 13.37
N ASN A 15 -6.62 8.83 13.99
CA ASN A 15 -7.02 10.00 14.76
C ASN A 15 -7.82 9.60 16.02
N PRO A 16 -7.13 9.35 17.15
CA PRO A 16 -7.77 8.95 18.40
C PRO A 16 -8.79 9.97 18.93
N SER A 17 -8.64 11.25 18.57
CA SER A 17 -9.55 12.35 18.92
C SER A 17 -10.91 12.24 18.22
N PHE A 18 -11.06 11.38 17.20
CA PHE A 18 -12.35 11.15 16.54
C PHE A 18 -13.37 10.45 17.45
N LYS A 19 -12.91 9.74 18.50
CA LYS A 19 -13.74 9.06 19.51
C LYS A 19 -14.58 10.02 20.38
N THR A 20 -14.20 11.29 20.53
CA THR A 20 -14.71 12.14 21.62
C THR A 20 -15.80 13.15 21.26
N ASN A 21 -16.33 13.16 20.03
CA ASN A 21 -17.35 14.15 19.64
C ASN A 21 -18.71 13.54 19.24
N ASN A 22 -19.79 14.12 19.80
CA ASN A 22 -21.07 13.48 20.13
C ASN A 22 -22.14 13.46 19.00
N SER A 23 -21.76 13.64 17.72
CA SER A 23 -22.70 13.57 16.58
C SER A 23 -22.72 12.19 15.90
N SER A 24 -23.11 11.17 16.67
CA SER A 24 -23.07 9.74 16.30
C SER A 24 -23.78 9.40 14.96
N LEU A 25 -24.89 10.06 14.62
CA LEU A 25 -25.68 9.71 13.42
C LEU A 25 -25.10 10.30 12.12
N PHE A 26 -24.68 11.56 12.12
CA PHE A 26 -24.03 12.18 10.95
C PHE A 26 -22.70 11.52 10.63
N LYS A 27 -21.90 11.18 11.65
CA LYS A 27 -20.65 10.43 11.49
C LYS A 27 -20.89 9.05 10.87
N LYS A 28 -21.88 8.28 11.35
CA LYS A 28 -22.24 6.97 10.78
C LYS A 28 -22.70 7.07 9.33
N GLY A 29 -23.46 8.11 8.98
CA GLY A 29 -23.86 8.39 7.61
C GLY A 29 -22.67 8.67 6.68
N LEU A 30 -21.75 9.53 7.13
CA LEU A 30 -20.53 9.86 6.39
C LEU A 30 -19.59 8.66 6.24
N ILE A 31 -19.41 7.86 7.29
CA ILE A 31 -18.60 6.64 7.26
C ILE A 31 -19.18 5.65 6.24
N ARG A 32 -20.49 5.40 6.25
CA ARG A 32 -21.14 4.52 5.26
C ARG A 32 -21.01 5.04 3.84
N LEU A 33 -21.09 6.36 3.65
CA LEU A 33 -20.88 6.98 2.34
C LEU A 33 -19.44 6.78 1.86
N LEU A 34 -18.45 6.98 2.74
CA LEU A 34 -17.04 6.73 2.45
C LEU A 34 -16.76 5.25 2.17
N GLU A 35 -17.31 4.33 2.96
CA GLU A 35 -17.21 2.88 2.74
C GLU A 35 -17.77 2.48 1.37
N ARG A 36 -18.85 3.14 0.92
CA ARG A 36 -19.44 2.90 -0.39
C ARG A 36 -18.61 3.51 -1.53
N ILE A 37 -18.08 4.72 -1.35
CA ILE A 37 -17.22 5.38 -2.36
C ILE A 37 -15.89 4.63 -2.51
N LEU A 38 -15.35 4.12 -1.41
CA LEU A 38 -14.08 3.39 -1.37
C LEU A 38 -14.26 1.88 -1.60
N TYR A 39 -15.47 1.43 -1.94
CA TYR A 39 -15.79 0.03 -2.25
C TYR A 39 -15.34 -0.96 -1.15
N ILE A 40 -15.33 -0.54 0.11
CA ILE A 40 -14.79 -1.34 1.22
C ILE A 40 -15.59 -2.62 1.45
N ASN A 41 -16.92 -2.55 1.27
CA ASN A 41 -17.78 -3.74 1.34
C ASN A 41 -17.46 -4.74 0.22
N GLU A 42 -17.10 -4.25 -0.96
CA GLU A 42 -16.74 -5.08 -2.09
C GLU A 42 -15.36 -5.71 -1.90
N ILE A 43 -14.39 -4.94 -1.41
CA ILE A 43 -13.07 -5.48 -1.03
C ILE A 43 -13.21 -6.55 0.06
N ASN A 44 -14.03 -6.32 1.09
CA ASN A 44 -14.27 -7.32 2.14
C ASN A 44 -14.94 -8.59 1.59
N LYS A 45 -15.83 -8.47 0.59
CA LYS A 45 -16.39 -9.64 -0.10
C LYS A 45 -15.31 -10.42 -0.84
N VAL A 46 -14.45 -9.73 -1.60
CA VAL A 46 -13.32 -10.35 -2.31
C VAL A 46 -12.40 -11.07 -1.34
N VAL A 47 -12.00 -10.42 -0.24
CA VAL A 47 -11.17 -11.03 0.82
C VAL A 47 -11.80 -12.30 1.38
N LYS A 48 -13.12 -12.26 1.65
CA LYS A 48 -13.85 -13.39 2.23
C LYS A 48 -14.10 -14.54 1.24
N GLN A 49 -14.33 -14.22 -0.03
CA GLN A 49 -14.55 -15.21 -1.08
C GLN A 49 -13.24 -15.86 -1.54
N ASN A 50 -12.12 -15.16 -1.36
CA ASN A 50 -10.81 -15.54 -1.88
C ASN A 50 -9.76 -15.71 -0.77
N GLU A 51 -10.14 -16.22 0.39
CA GLU A 51 -9.23 -16.44 1.54
C GLU A 51 -8.02 -17.31 1.18
N SER A 52 -8.17 -18.21 0.19
CA SER A 52 -7.10 -19.08 -0.30
C SER A 52 -6.16 -18.40 -1.29
N LEU A 53 -6.59 -17.34 -1.99
CA LEU A 53 -5.75 -16.66 -2.98
C LEU A 53 -4.64 -15.88 -2.28
N LYS A 54 -3.44 -15.93 -2.86
CA LYS A 54 -2.26 -15.29 -2.27
C LYS A 54 -1.56 -14.39 -3.28
N ASN A 55 -0.96 -13.33 -2.74
CA ASN A 55 -0.08 -12.41 -3.44
C ASN A 55 -0.71 -11.93 -4.75
N PHE A 56 -0.09 -12.22 -5.89
CA PHE A 56 -0.51 -11.70 -7.18
C PHE A 56 -1.86 -12.22 -7.66
N GLU A 57 -2.24 -13.46 -7.33
CA GLU A 57 -3.57 -14.01 -7.68
C GLU A 57 -4.69 -13.26 -6.96
N PHE A 58 -4.46 -12.90 -5.69
CA PHE A 58 -5.40 -12.07 -4.95
C PHE A 58 -5.48 -10.65 -5.53
N ILE A 59 -4.36 -10.11 -5.99
CA ILE A 59 -4.33 -8.78 -6.63
C ILE A 59 -5.13 -8.79 -7.94
N ASP A 60 -5.00 -9.84 -8.75
CA ASP A 60 -5.75 -9.99 -10.00
C ASP A 60 -7.26 -10.01 -9.74
N GLU A 61 -7.70 -10.80 -8.76
CA GLU A 61 -9.10 -10.87 -8.36
C GLU A 61 -9.65 -9.52 -7.85
N VAL A 62 -8.84 -8.76 -7.10
CA VAL A 62 -9.20 -7.40 -6.68
C VAL A 62 -9.38 -6.48 -7.88
N PHE A 63 -8.54 -6.57 -8.91
CA PHE A 63 -8.66 -5.76 -10.11
C PHE A 63 -9.88 -6.13 -10.95
N ASP A 64 -10.14 -7.43 -11.12
CA ASP A 64 -11.31 -7.91 -11.86
C ASP A 64 -12.60 -7.48 -11.17
N HIS A 65 -12.69 -7.62 -9.84
CA HIS A 65 -13.88 -7.23 -9.07
C HIS A 65 -14.12 -5.71 -9.10
N LEU A 66 -13.06 -4.91 -9.09
CA LEU A 66 -13.16 -3.45 -9.13
C LEU A 66 -13.23 -2.90 -10.56
N ASN A 67 -13.17 -3.76 -11.58
CA ASN A 67 -13.05 -3.38 -12.99
C ASN A 67 -11.91 -2.35 -13.19
N PHE A 68 -10.78 -2.61 -12.55
CA PHE A 68 -9.61 -1.74 -12.56
C PHE A 68 -8.55 -2.29 -13.52
N SER A 69 -7.98 -1.39 -14.33
CA SER A 69 -6.88 -1.72 -15.23
C SER A 69 -5.80 -0.65 -15.16
N PHE A 70 -4.55 -1.05 -15.32
CA PHE A 70 -3.42 -0.14 -15.48
C PHE A 70 -2.64 -0.50 -16.75
N SER A 71 -1.81 0.42 -17.22
CA SER A 71 -0.96 0.20 -18.38
C SER A 71 0.43 0.78 -18.15
N ILE A 72 1.46 0.04 -18.51
CA ILE A 72 2.85 0.50 -18.52
C ILE A 72 3.37 0.47 -19.96
N SER A 73 4.17 1.46 -20.35
CA SER A 73 4.76 1.44 -21.68
C SER A 73 5.85 0.37 -21.76
N ASN A 74 5.98 -0.31 -22.90
CA ASN A 74 7.08 -1.27 -23.14
C ASN A 74 8.47 -0.64 -22.91
N LYS A 75 8.59 0.68 -23.13
CA LYS A 75 9.83 1.41 -22.90
C LYS A 75 10.15 1.53 -21.40
N ASP A 76 9.14 1.72 -20.55
CA ASP A 76 9.31 1.83 -19.11
C ASP A 76 9.47 0.45 -18.45
N MET A 77 8.76 -0.56 -18.93
CA MET A 77 8.95 -1.96 -18.53
C MET A 77 10.41 -2.39 -18.65
N LYS A 78 11.05 -2.08 -19.78
CA LYS A 78 12.47 -2.41 -20.04
C LYS A 78 13.48 -1.74 -19.10
N LYS A 79 13.06 -0.75 -18.30
CA LYS A 79 13.93 -0.10 -17.30
C LYS A 79 14.00 -0.88 -16.00
N ILE A 80 13.08 -1.82 -15.78
CA ILE A 80 13.06 -2.67 -14.59
C ILE A 80 13.98 -3.86 -14.86
N PRO A 81 15.09 -4.01 -14.12
CA PRO A 81 15.96 -5.18 -14.24
C PRO A 81 15.25 -6.43 -13.73
N SER A 82 15.45 -7.56 -14.42
CA SER A 82 14.88 -8.86 -14.07
C SER A 82 15.44 -9.46 -12.78
N GLU A 83 16.64 -9.04 -12.37
CA GLU A 83 17.34 -9.53 -11.18
C GLU A 83 18.16 -8.40 -10.54
N GLY A 84 18.74 -8.69 -9.37
CA GLY A 84 19.54 -7.74 -8.60
C GLY A 84 18.70 -6.70 -7.86
N ARG A 85 19.36 -5.97 -6.95
CA ARG A 85 18.73 -5.02 -6.03
C ARG A 85 18.08 -3.86 -6.77
N LEU A 86 16.82 -3.55 -6.46
CA LEU A 86 16.09 -2.44 -7.06
C LEU A 86 15.31 -1.67 -6.00
N ILE A 87 15.41 -0.33 -6.03
CA ILE A 87 14.49 0.55 -5.30
C ILE A 87 13.64 1.29 -6.31
N ILE A 88 12.32 1.17 -6.18
CA ILE A 88 11.34 1.92 -6.98
C ILE A 88 10.74 2.99 -6.08
N ALA A 89 10.93 4.26 -6.43
CA ALA A 89 10.30 5.37 -5.75
C ALA A 89 9.20 5.97 -6.63
N ALA A 90 7.98 6.06 -6.10
CA ALA A 90 6.82 6.55 -6.83
C ALA A 90 5.96 7.49 -5.98
N ASN A 91 5.08 8.24 -6.64
CA ASN A 91 3.97 8.94 -6.01
C ASN A 91 2.77 8.00 -5.79
N HIS A 92 1.81 8.43 -4.96
CA HIS A 92 0.68 7.59 -4.54
C HIS A 92 -0.65 8.33 -4.57
N PRO A 93 -1.19 8.68 -5.75
CA PRO A 93 -2.35 9.55 -5.86
C PRO A 93 -3.69 8.93 -5.43
N ILE A 94 -3.91 7.65 -5.74
CA ILE A 94 -5.17 6.95 -5.45
C ILE A 94 -5.10 6.29 -4.07
N GLY A 95 -3.90 5.97 -3.59
CA GLY A 95 -3.74 5.13 -2.42
C GLY A 95 -3.65 3.67 -2.83
N SER A 96 -4.16 2.75 -1.99
CA SER A 96 -3.90 1.31 -2.09
C SER A 96 -3.93 0.69 -3.50
N LEU A 97 -4.77 1.17 -4.43
CA LEU A 97 -4.77 0.70 -5.81
C LEU A 97 -3.45 0.96 -6.57
N ASP A 98 -2.78 2.10 -6.35
CA ASP A 98 -1.47 2.33 -6.98
C ASP A 98 -0.42 1.34 -6.43
N SER A 99 -0.52 0.98 -5.13
CA SER A 99 0.34 -0.03 -4.51
C SER A 99 0.19 -1.37 -5.19
N LEU A 100 -1.06 -1.82 -5.35
CA LEU A 100 -1.36 -3.08 -6.01
C LEU A 100 -0.95 -3.05 -7.49
N ALA A 101 -1.18 -1.92 -8.17
CA ALA A 101 -0.84 -1.78 -9.59
C ALA A 101 0.68 -1.83 -9.80
N LEU A 102 1.46 -1.17 -8.96
CA LEU A 102 2.93 -1.24 -9.02
C LEU A 102 3.45 -2.63 -8.66
N LEU A 103 2.88 -3.29 -7.64
CA LEU A 103 3.21 -4.68 -7.33
C LEU A 103 2.97 -5.59 -8.53
N LYS A 104 1.79 -5.49 -9.16
CA LYS A 104 1.44 -6.31 -10.33
C LYS A 104 2.34 -6.00 -11.52
N ALA A 105 2.55 -4.72 -11.86
CA ALA A 105 3.39 -4.30 -12.98
C ALA A 105 4.84 -4.81 -12.86
N VAL A 106 5.42 -4.77 -11.66
CA VAL A 106 6.77 -5.28 -11.43
C VAL A 106 6.78 -6.81 -11.43
N SER A 107 5.71 -7.46 -10.93
CA SER A 107 5.57 -8.92 -10.89
C SER A 107 5.61 -9.59 -12.26
N GLU A 108 5.22 -8.87 -13.32
CA GLU A 108 5.30 -9.34 -14.71
C GLU A 108 6.74 -9.54 -15.19
N ILE A 109 7.71 -8.93 -14.50
CA ILE A 109 9.15 -9.01 -14.81
C ILE A 109 9.88 -9.85 -13.77
N ARG A 110 9.53 -9.70 -12.48
CA ARG A 110 10.16 -10.39 -11.36
C ARG A 110 9.22 -10.50 -10.16
N THR A 111 9.16 -11.67 -9.54
CA THR A 111 8.16 -12.00 -8.51
C THR A 111 8.59 -11.66 -7.08
N ASP A 112 9.84 -11.27 -6.86
CA ASP A 112 10.44 -10.93 -5.56
C ASP A 112 10.19 -9.46 -5.15
N VAL A 113 9.22 -8.80 -5.78
CA VAL A 113 8.84 -7.44 -5.45
C VAL A 113 8.19 -7.35 -4.07
N LYS A 114 8.59 -6.34 -3.31
CA LYS A 114 8.01 -5.98 -2.02
C LYS A 114 7.70 -4.49 -1.96
N ILE A 115 6.74 -4.09 -1.15
CA ILE A 115 6.33 -2.70 -0.97
C ILE A 115 6.33 -2.28 0.49
N ILE A 116 6.88 -1.10 0.76
CA ILE A 116 6.82 -0.51 2.10
C ILE A 116 5.40 -0.05 2.37
N ALA A 117 4.78 -0.58 3.43
CA ALA A 117 3.39 -0.37 3.74
C ALA A 117 3.14 -0.13 5.23
N ASN A 118 2.09 0.63 5.54
CA ASN A 118 1.67 0.91 6.91
C ASN A 118 0.86 -0.25 7.51
N GLN A 119 0.46 -0.09 8.79
CA GLN A 119 -0.30 -1.09 9.56
C GLN A 119 -1.63 -1.53 8.91
N ILE A 120 -2.24 -0.70 8.06
CA ILE A 120 -3.55 -1.00 7.48
C ILE A 120 -3.42 -2.09 6.42
N LEU A 121 -2.46 -1.95 5.51
CA LEU A 121 -2.24 -2.96 4.46
C LEU A 121 -1.74 -4.28 5.04
N THR A 122 -1.03 -4.24 6.18
CA THR A 122 -0.58 -5.47 6.85
C THR A 122 -1.70 -6.31 7.46
N LYS A 123 -2.95 -5.80 7.49
CA LYS A 123 -4.13 -6.57 7.93
C LYS A 123 -4.60 -7.57 6.86
N PHE A 124 -4.16 -7.42 5.61
CA PHE A 124 -4.49 -8.35 4.53
C PHE A 124 -3.52 -9.52 4.49
N GLU A 125 -3.94 -10.65 5.07
CA GLU A 125 -3.14 -11.87 5.05
C GLU A 125 -2.91 -12.42 3.63
N ASN A 126 -3.73 -12.01 2.64
CA ASN A 126 -3.58 -12.43 1.26
C ASN A 126 -2.34 -11.84 0.58
N ILE A 127 -1.88 -10.64 0.96
CA ILE A 127 -0.74 -9.94 0.31
C ILE A 127 0.47 -9.75 1.22
N LYS A 128 0.44 -10.34 2.42
CA LYS A 128 1.42 -10.09 3.48
C LYS A 128 2.87 -10.36 3.06
N ASP A 129 3.11 -11.33 2.19
CA ASP A 129 4.46 -11.68 1.72
C ASP A 129 5.06 -10.59 0.83
N LEU A 130 4.21 -9.76 0.22
CA LEU A 130 4.59 -8.62 -0.60
C LEU A 130 4.85 -7.35 0.24
N LEU A 131 4.55 -7.36 1.54
CA LEU A 131 4.60 -6.16 2.38
C LEU A 131 5.87 -6.10 3.23
N LEU A 132 6.47 -4.91 3.28
CA LEU A 132 7.47 -4.51 4.26
C LEU A 132 6.81 -3.55 5.25
N PRO A 133 6.48 -3.98 6.47
CA PRO A 133 5.80 -3.15 7.44
C PRO A 133 6.66 -1.93 7.83
N TYR A 134 6.03 -0.76 7.87
CA TYR A 134 6.66 0.49 8.28
C TYR A 134 5.80 1.26 9.27
N GLN A 135 6.38 1.51 10.45
CA GLN A 135 5.71 2.07 11.62
C GLN A 135 6.69 2.94 12.42
N LEU A 136 6.21 4.03 13.02
CA LEU A 136 7.05 4.99 13.73
C LEU A 136 6.88 4.96 15.26
N ASP A 137 6.09 4.02 15.78
CA ASP A 137 5.60 3.96 17.17
C ASP A 137 6.71 3.89 18.24
N SER A 138 7.85 3.28 17.92
CA SER A 138 9.01 3.25 18.83
C SER A 138 10.34 3.14 18.10
N LEU A 139 11.44 3.53 18.77
CA LEU A 139 12.80 3.36 18.24
C LEU A 139 13.14 1.90 17.92
N LYS A 140 12.60 0.95 18.70
CA LYS A 140 12.79 -0.48 18.46
C LYS A 140 12.14 -0.90 17.15
N ILE A 141 10.91 -0.48 16.92
CA ILE A 141 10.15 -0.80 15.69
C ILE A 141 10.80 -0.11 14.49
N GLN A 142 11.21 1.15 14.62
CA GLN A 142 11.92 1.86 13.54
C GLN A 142 13.21 1.13 13.11
N ARG A 143 13.97 0.60 14.07
CA ARG A 143 15.13 -0.26 13.76
C ARG A 143 14.73 -1.53 13.02
N GLN A 144 13.65 -2.19 13.44
CA GLN A 144 13.14 -3.39 12.77
C GLN A 144 12.70 -3.11 11.33
N ASN A 145 12.02 -1.99 11.06
CA ASN A 145 11.65 -1.62 9.70
C ASN A 145 12.88 -1.42 8.80
N ILE A 146 13.92 -0.76 9.33
CA ILE A 146 15.16 -0.55 8.57
C ILE A 146 15.82 -1.91 8.27
N LEU A 147 15.87 -2.80 9.25
CA LEU A 147 16.45 -4.14 9.08
C LEU A 147 15.68 -4.97 8.05
N SER A 148 14.34 -4.97 8.07
CA SER A 148 13.54 -5.74 7.11
C SER A 148 13.70 -5.23 5.68
N ILE A 149 13.79 -3.91 5.48
CA ILE A 149 14.07 -3.32 4.18
C ILE A 149 15.49 -3.68 3.71
N GLN A 150 16.48 -3.62 4.62
CA GLN A 150 17.85 -3.99 4.29
C GLN A 150 17.96 -5.47 3.94
N GLU A 151 17.27 -6.35 4.66
CA GLU A 151 17.24 -7.79 4.39
C GLU A 151 16.61 -8.09 3.03
N ALA A 152 15.48 -7.47 2.70
CA ALA A 152 14.87 -7.60 1.37
C ALA A 152 15.85 -7.18 0.26
N LEU A 153 16.50 -6.03 0.42
CA LEU A 153 17.52 -5.58 -0.55
C LEU A 153 18.73 -6.51 -0.57
N GLN A 154 19.18 -7.05 0.57
CA GLN A 154 20.29 -8.02 0.60
C GLN A 154 19.94 -9.30 -0.17
N ASN A 155 18.69 -9.74 -0.11
CA ASN A 155 18.11 -10.85 -0.88
C ASN A 155 17.75 -10.46 -2.32
N GLU A 156 18.34 -9.37 -2.82
CA GLU A 156 18.18 -8.86 -4.18
C GLU A 156 16.77 -8.43 -4.58
N SER A 157 15.82 -8.35 -3.63
CA SER A 157 14.43 -7.98 -3.90
C SER A 157 14.28 -6.57 -4.49
N ALA A 158 13.22 -6.40 -5.29
CA ALA A 158 12.76 -5.08 -5.71
C ALA A 158 11.88 -4.46 -4.62
N VAL A 159 12.26 -3.29 -4.10
CA VAL A 159 11.53 -2.61 -3.01
C VAL A 159 10.87 -1.32 -3.52
N ILE A 160 9.54 -1.28 -3.46
CA ILE A 160 8.74 -0.10 -3.77
C ILE A 160 8.59 0.77 -2.52
N ILE A 161 8.80 2.07 -2.68
CA ILE A 161 8.74 3.08 -1.63
C ILE A 161 7.90 4.26 -2.11
N PHE A 162 6.91 4.67 -1.32
CA PHE A 162 6.21 5.94 -1.49
C PHE A 162 6.82 7.00 -0.56
N PRO A 163 7.71 7.88 -1.04
CA PRO A 163 8.51 8.71 -0.16
C PRO A 163 7.72 9.80 0.56
N ALA A 164 6.50 10.11 0.08
CA ALA A 164 5.61 11.07 0.73
C ALA A 164 4.93 10.51 1.99
N ALA A 165 4.89 9.19 2.17
CA ALA A 165 4.21 8.47 3.26
C ALA A 165 2.70 8.79 3.43
N GLU A 166 2.12 9.54 2.51
CA GLU A 166 0.72 9.95 2.43
C GLU A 166 0.27 9.88 0.97
N VAL A 167 -1.04 9.78 0.74
CA VAL A 167 -1.61 9.88 -0.62
C VAL A 167 -1.47 11.29 -1.16
N SER A 168 -1.28 11.42 -2.48
CA SER A 168 -1.21 12.73 -3.14
C SER A 168 -2.49 13.53 -2.91
N ARG A 169 -2.38 14.86 -2.85
CA ARG A 169 -3.53 15.75 -2.65
C ARG A 169 -3.78 16.58 -3.89
N LEU A 170 -5.05 16.81 -4.20
CA LEU A 170 -5.44 17.76 -5.24
C LEU A 170 -5.19 19.19 -4.74
N LYS A 171 -4.23 19.90 -5.35
CA LYS A 171 -3.97 21.32 -5.10
C LYS A 171 -3.94 22.05 -6.43
N LEU A 172 -4.75 23.10 -6.57
CA LEU A 172 -4.76 23.95 -7.76
C LEU A 172 -4.88 23.15 -9.07
N LEU A 173 -5.83 22.20 -9.12
CA LEU A 173 -6.09 21.29 -10.26
C LEU A 173 -4.93 20.36 -10.64
N LYS A 174 -3.88 20.25 -9.80
CA LYS A 174 -2.78 19.31 -9.96
C LYS A 174 -2.76 18.32 -8.80
N ILE A 175 -2.49 17.05 -9.11
CA ILE A 175 -2.30 16.00 -8.10
C ILE A 175 -0.82 16.04 -7.71
N LEU A 176 -0.55 16.39 -6.44
CA LEU A 176 0.81 16.59 -5.95
C LEU A 176 1.03 15.85 -4.64
N ASP A 177 2.19 15.23 -4.54
CA ASP A 177 2.67 14.67 -3.28
C ASP A 177 3.08 15.76 -2.29
N SER A 178 3.01 15.41 -1.02
CA SER A 178 3.72 16.12 0.05
C SER A 178 5.24 16.01 -0.15
N LYS A 179 6.01 16.75 0.65
CA LYS A 179 7.48 16.72 0.58
C LYS A 179 7.99 15.28 0.78
N TRP A 180 8.73 14.78 -0.21
CA TRP A 180 9.33 13.45 -0.15
C TRP A 180 10.40 13.35 0.95
N HIS A 181 10.32 12.28 1.73
CA HIS A 181 11.34 11.90 2.70
C HIS A 181 12.56 11.27 2.01
N LYS A 182 13.73 11.37 2.65
CA LYS A 182 15.01 10.88 2.09
C LYS A 182 15.18 9.35 2.14
N GLY A 183 14.13 8.59 2.49
CA GLY A 183 14.19 7.14 2.71
C GLY A 183 14.74 6.38 1.50
N ALA A 184 14.18 6.61 0.31
CA ALA A 184 14.65 5.97 -0.92
C ALA A 184 16.15 6.24 -1.19
N VAL A 185 16.59 7.49 -1.01
CA VAL A 185 18.00 7.90 -1.19
C VAL A 185 18.90 7.31 -0.10
N TYR A 186 18.41 7.17 1.12
CA TYR A 186 19.16 6.56 2.21
C TYR A 186 19.46 5.09 1.92
N PHE A 187 18.45 4.33 1.48
CA PHE A 187 18.61 2.92 1.15
C PHE A 187 19.44 2.71 -0.11
N SER A 188 19.33 3.59 -1.12
CA SER A 188 20.12 3.47 -2.36
C SER A 188 21.63 3.60 -2.13
N LYS A 189 22.06 4.28 -1.06
CA LYS A 189 23.48 4.40 -0.67
C LYS A 189 24.02 3.18 0.07
N LYS A 190 23.15 2.25 0.46
CA LYS A 190 23.49 1.03 1.20
C LYS A 190 23.39 -0.23 0.35
N ILE A 191 23.04 -0.07 -0.92
CA ILE A 191 22.98 -1.12 -1.94
C ILE A 191 24.38 -1.37 -2.49
#